data_AF-A0A349GAU9-F1
#
_entry.id   AF-A0A349GAU9-F1
#
_cell.length_a   1.000
_cell.length_b   1.000
_cell.length_c   1.000
_cell.angle_alpha   90.00
_cell.angle_beta   90.00
_cell.angle_gamma   90.00
#
_symmetry.space_group_name_H-M   'P 1'
#
loop_
_entity.id
_entity.type
_entity.pdbx_description
1 polymer ?
#
loop_
_entity_poly.entity_id
_entity_poly.type
_entity_poly.pdbx_seq_one_letter_code
_entity_poly.pdbx_strand_id
1 'polypeptide(L)'
;MKKTMIIGLSLLIIMLVATACTKKANDTETTTVLTEVVDTMAEKEAIRIANVFFDDYVAGNYKDAYANPFDAAMKAGFPESVMKSVADQIEKNYGVFIEKRGEKTGYTQGYFIVTIGGVHEKKALAYNVVFNKETEIAGFNYNEISDIDTFFSTAVISDKEFEVTFGSEAFPLVGTLLYPEGERDFPVVILV
;
A
#
# COMPACT_ATOMS: atom_id res chain seq x y z
N MET A 1 45.57 39.12 -8.09
CA MET A 1 46.85 38.35 -8.04
C MET A 1 46.52 37.04 -7.32
N LYS A 2 46.25 35.93 -8.06
CA LYS A 2 47.16 34.79 -8.36
C LYS A 2 47.68 34.14 -7.06
N LYS A 3 47.39 32.86 -6.72
CA LYS A 3 47.63 31.58 -7.45
C LYS A 3 46.77 30.44 -6.80
N THR A 4 45.93 29.69 -7.52
CA THR A 4 46.14 28.34 -8.14
C THR A 4 46.78 27.30 -7.20
N MET A 5 46.08 26.24 -6.76
CA MET A 5 45.77 24.97 -7.48
C MET A 5 47.01 24.13 -7.80
N ILE A 6 47.25 23.05 -7.04
CA ILE A 6 48.17 21.91 -7.32
C ILE A 6 47.62 20.69 -6.51
N ILE A 7 46.95 19.73 -7.16
CA ILE A 7 47.43 18.35 -7.48
C ILE A 7 47.34 17.43 -6.25
N GLY A 8 46.45 16.43 -6.18
CA GLY A 8 46.25 15.33 -7.13
C GLY A 8 47.15 14.16 -6.72
N LEU A 9 46.61 12.93 -6.65
CA LEU A 9 47.29 11.62 -6.47
C LEU A 9 46.94 10.87 -5.16
N SER A 10 45.73 10.30 -5.09
CA SER A 10 45.47 9.13 -4.23
C SER A 10 44.35 8.26 -4.82
N LEU A 11 44.46 8.01 -6.12
CA LEU A 11 43.74 6.96 -6.83
C LEU A 11 44.80 6.07 -7.48
N LEU A 12 44.61 4.75 -7.37
CA LEU A 12 45.38 3.66 -8.00
C LEU A 12 46.56 3.09 -7.17
N ILE A 13 46.67 1.75 -7.19
CA ILE A 13 47.55 0.84 -6.43
C ILE A 13 46.88 0.46 -5.08
N ILE A 14 46.22 -0.69 -4.91
CA ILE A 14 46.72 -2.06 -5.09
C ILE A 14 45.60 -2.97 -5.61
N MET A 15 45.86 -3.55 -6.77
CA MET A 15 45.15 -4.66 -7.38
C MET A 15 45.90 -5.96 -7.02
N LEU A 16 45.16 -7.07 -6.88
CA LEU A 16 45.58 -8.49 -6.91
C LEU A 16 46.11 -9.14 -5.62
N VAL A 17 45.25 -9.94 -4.97
CA VAL A 17 45.54 -11.37 -4.75
C VAL A 17 44.28 -12.18 -5.06
N ALA A 18 44.42 -13.16 -5.95
CA ALA A 18 43.39 -14.10 -6.37
C ALA A 18 43.38 -15.37 -5.51
N THR A 19 42.29 -16.13 -5.64
CA THR A 19 42.08 -17.56 -5.34
C THR A 19 41.92 -18.03 -3.89
N ALA A 20 40.66 -18.27 -3.51
CA ALA A 20 40.24 -19.53 -2.89
C ALA A 20 38.73 -19.76 -3.13
N CYS A 21 38.38 -20.39 -4.26
CA CYS A 21 37.06 -20.99 -4.44
C CYS A 21 36.96 -22.23 -3.54
N THR A 22 36.30 -22.11 -2.38
CA THR A 22 35.75 -23.28 -1.69
C THR A 22 34.28 -23.39 -2.06
N LYS A 23 33.98 -24.37 -2.92
CA LYS A 23 32.63 -24.76 -3.31
C LYS A 23 31.91 -25.30 -2.06
N LYS A 24 31.03 -24.51 -1.46
CA LYS A 24 30.03 -24.98 -0.48
C LYS A 24 28.64 -24.78 -1.09
N ALA A 25 27.85 -25.84 -1.00
CA ALA A 25 26.62 -26.06 -1.74
C ALA A 25 25.48 -25.14 -1.27
N ASN A 26 24.77 -24.58 -2.27
CA ASN A 26 23.36 -24.17 -2.32
C ASN A 26 22.65 -23.85 -1.00
N ASP A 27 22.62 -22.55 -0.68
CA ASP A 27 21.50 -21.88 -0.01
C ASP A 27 20.82 -20.98 -1.05
N THR A 28 19.60 -21.31 -1.50
CA THR A 28 18.78 -20.37 -2.31
C THR A 28 17.28 -20.38 -1.96
N GLU A 29 16.76 -21.33 -1.17
CA GLU A 29 15.31 -21.43 -0.96
C GLU A 29 14.81 -20.89 0.40
N THR A 30 15.69 -20.56 1.35
CA THR A 30 15.26 -20.15 2.71
C THR A 30 15.07 -18.64 2.88
N THR A 31 15.74 -17.80 2.10
CA THR A 31 15.67 -16.33 2.28
C THR A 31 14.38 -15.71 1.74
N THR A 32 13.88 -16.17 0.58
CA THR A 32 12.71 -15.59 -0.08
C THR A 32 11.41 -15.81 0.72
N VAL A 33 11.25 -17.01 1.29
CA VAL A 33 10.06 -17.36 2.09
C VAL A 33 10.01 -16.58 3.40
N LEU A 34 11.15 -16.32 4.04
CA LEU A 34 11.20 -15.53 5.26
C LEU A 34 10.87 -14.06 5.01
N THR A 35 11.28 -13.49 3.88
CA THR A 35 10.93 -12.10 3.52
C THR A 35 9.44 -11.97 3.22
N GLU A 36 8.86 -12.85 2.41
CA GLU A 36 7.42 -12.80 2.08
C GLU A 36 6.51 -13.02 3.31
N VAL A 37 6.90 -13.91 4.22
CA VAL A 37 6.13 -14.15 5.47
C VAL A 37 6.26 -12.98 6.45
N VAL A 38 7.41 -12.31 6.50
CA VAL A 38 7.60 -11.13 7.37
C VAL A 38 6.83 -9.92 6.82
N ASP A 39 6.89 -9.68 5.50
CA ASP A 39 6.17 -8.58 4.86
C ASP A 39 4.66 -8.73 5.04
N THR A 40 4.11 -9.93 4.83
CA THR A 40 2.67 -10.18 5.04
C THR A 40 2.21 -10.05 6.50
N MET A 41 3.08 -10.28 7.48
CA MET A 41 2.75 -10.07 8.90
C MET A 41 2.78 -8.59 9.28
N ALA A 42 3.77 -7.85 8.78
CA ALA A 42 3.86 -6.39 8.97
C ALA A 42 2.69 -5.67 8.30
N GLU A 43 2.30 -6.08 7.10
CA GLU A 43 1.12 -5.55 6.39
C GLU A 43 -0.17 -5.80 7.18
N LYS A 44 -0.39 -7.02 7.70
CA LYS A 44 -1.57 -7.34 8.53
C LYS A 44 -1.63 -6.48 9.78
N GLU A 45 -0.49 -6.25 10.41
CA GLU A 45 -0.41 -5.40 11.59
C GLU A 45 -0.67 -3.93 11.23
N ALA A 46 -0.14 -3.44 10.12
CA ALA A 46 -0.43 -2.10 9.60
C ALA A 46 -1.94 -1.92 9.31
N ILE A 47 -2.60 -2.90 8.68
CA ILE A 47 -4.06 -2.88 8.45
C ILE A 47 -4.82 -2.80 9.77
N ARG A 48 -4.42 -3.59 10.77
CA ARG A 48 -5.03 -3.56 12.10
C ARG A 48 -4.86 -2.19 12.76
N ILE A 49 -3.65 -1.64 12.76
CA ILE A 49 -3.35 -0.31 13.32
C ILE A 49 -4.13 0.77 12.59
N ALA A 50 -4.20 0.73 11.26
CA ALA A 50 -4.93 1.70 10.45
C ALA A 50 -6.41 1.75 10.82
N ASN A 51 -7.04 0.59 10.98
CA ASN A 51 -8.44 0.50 11.38
C ASN A 51 -8.68 1.02 12.79
N VAL A 52 -7.86 0.63 13.76
CA VAL A 52 -7.97 1.13 15.15
C VAL A 52 -7.81 2.64 15.19
N PHE A 53 -6.73 3.16 14.57
CA PHE A 53 -6.49 4.59 14.48
C PHE A 53 -7.65 5.34 13.81
N PHE A 54 -8.15 4.84 12.68
CA PHE A 54 -9.22 5.48 11.94
C PHE A 54 -10.53 5.48 12.73
N ASP A 55 -10.88 4.35 13.35
CA ASP A 55 -12.11 4.22 14.15
C ASP A 55 -12.09 5.17 15.36
N ASP A 56 -10.94 5.29 16.05
CA ASP A 56 -10.78 6.27 17.14
C ASP A 56 -10.84 7.72 16.63
N TYR A 57 -10.21 8.00 15.49
CA TYR A 57 -10.19 9.34 14.89
C TYR A 57 -11.60 9.81 14.51
N VAL A 58 -12.39 8.99 13.81
CA VAL A 58 -13.76 9.37 13.39
C VAL A 58 -14.75 9.37 14.56
N ALA A 59 -14.49 8.61 15.62
CA ALA A 59 -15.26 8.68 16.86
C ALA A 59 -14.93 9.91 17.73
N GLY A 60 -13.90 10.69 17.38
CA GLY A 60 -13.43 11.82 18.17
C GLY A 60 -12.61 11.42 19.42
N ASN A 61 -12.19 10.16 19.51
CA ASN A 61 -11.34 9.64 20.58
C ASN A 61 -9.87 9.98 20.32
N TYR A 62 -9.56 11.27 20.16
CA TYR A 62 -8.23 11.70 19.68
C TYR A 62 -7.08 11.25 20.57
N LYS A 63 -7.31 11.12 21.88
CA LYS A 63 -6.31 10.60 22.82
C LYS A 63 -5.93 9.15 22.50
N ASP A 64 -6.91 8.31 22.18
CA ASP A 64 -6.69 6.90 21.84
C ASP A 64 -6.13 6.78 20.42
N ALA A 65 -6.63 7.57 19.48
CA ALA A 65 -6.05 7.70 18.14
C ALA A 65 -4.56 8.08 18.22
N TYR A 66 -4.21 9.05 19.08
CA TYR A 66 -2.84 9.50 19.29
C TYR A 66 -1.96 8.45 19.99
N ALA A 67 -2.52 7.44 20.66
CA ALA A 67 -1.75 6.39 21.32
C ALA A 67 -1.15 5.35 20.36
N ASN A 68 -1.57 5.34 19.08
CA ASN A 68 -1.03 4.49 18.04
C ASN A 68 0.47 4.74 17.78
N PRO A 69 1.20 3.78 17.17
CA PRO A 69 2.61 3.95 16.83
C PRO A 69 2.73 4.94 15.66
N PHE A 70 3.17 6.16 15.95
CA PHE A 70 3.51 7.16 14.93
C PHE A 70 5.03 7.30 14.85
N ASP A 71 5.53 7.59 13.65
CA ASP A 71 6.90 8.04 13.54
C ASP A 71 7.09 9.39 14.27
N ALA A 72 8.33 9.74 14.57
CA ALA A 72 8.63 10.94 15.37
C ALA A 72 8.11 12.24 14.74
N ALA A 73 8.11 12.35 13.41
CA ALA A 73 7.67 13.56 12.71
C ALA A 73 6.14 13.69 12.75
N MET A 74 5.44 12.60 12.47
CA MET A 74 3.98 12.52 12.50
C MET A 74 3.46 12.71 13.93
N LYS A 75 4.12 12.11 14.92
CA LYS A 75 3.79 12.29 16.35
C LYS A 75 3.83 13.75 16.79
N ALA A 76 4.80 14.52 16.27
CA ALA A 76 4.94 15.95 16.56
C ALA A 76 3.99 16.82 15.72
N GLY A 77 3.74 16.45 14.46
CA GLY A 77 2.96 17.23 13.50
C GLY A 77 1.45 17.00 13.58
N PHE A 78 1.00 15.87 14.14
CA PHE A 78 -0.41 15.50 14.23
C PHE A 78 -0.86 15.15 15.66
N PRO A 79 -0.68 16.05 16.65
CA PRO A 79 -1.21 15.86 18.00
C PRO A 79 -2.73 15.95 18.05
N GLU A 80 -3.32 15.56 19.18
CA GLU A 80 -4.79 15.53 19.40
C GLU A 80 -5.51 16.82 18.99
N SER A 81 -4.91 17.99 19.26
CA SER A 81 -5.49 19.28 18.89
C SER A 81 -5.55 19.50 17.38
N VAL A 82 -4.55 19.00 16.65
CA VAL A 82 -4.50 19.06 15.17
C VAL A 82 -5.46 18.03 14.59
N MET A 83 -5.53 16.82 15.15
CA MET A 83 -6.53 15.81 14.77
C MET A 83 -7.94 16.38 14.82
N LYS A 84 -8.30 16.98 15.96
CA LYS A 84 -9.61 17.63 16.12
C LYS A 84 -9.82 18.74 15.11
N SER A 85 -8.82 19.60 14.90
CA SER A 85 -8.94 20.71 13.95
C SER A 85 -9.16 20.24 12.51
N VAL A 86 -8.54 19.13 12.11
CA VAL A 86 -8.76 18.51 10.79
C VAL A 86 -10.14 17.87 10.72
N ALA A 87 -10.57 17.14 11.75
CA ALA A 87 -11.92 16.56 11.81
C ALA A 87 -13.01 17.64 11.71
N ASP A 88 -12.88 18.73 12.46
CA ASP A 88 -13.81 19.87 12.42
C ASP A 88 -13.88 20.49 11.00
N GLN A 89 -12.74 20.55 10.29
CA GLN A 89 -12.70 21.04 8.90
C GLN A 89 -13.35 20.07 7.93
N ILE A 90 -13.13 18.77 8.10
CA ILE A 90 -13.78 17.73 7.31
C ILE A 90 -15.29 17.82 7.50
N GLU A 91 -15.78 17.87 8.73
CA GLU A 91 -17.21 17.96 9.03
C GLU A 91 -17.84 19.23 8.41
N LYS A 92 -17.17 20.38 8.54
CA LYS A 92 -17.62 21.63 7.93
C LYS A 92 -17.80 21.49 6.41
N ASN A 93 -16.83 20.88 5.73
CA ASN A 93 -16.78 20.81 4.27
C ASN A 93 -17.63 19.66 3.69
N TYR A 94 -17.61 18.49 4.33
CA TYR A 94 -18.16 17.24 3.80
C TYR A 94 -19.33 16.68 4.63
N GLY A 95 -19.62 17.26 5.79
CA GLY A 95 -20.66 16.81 6.71
C GLY A 95 -20.18 15.78 7.72
N VAL A 96 -21.07 15.41 8.63
CA VAL A 96 -20.79 14.44 9.69
C VAL A 96 -20.42 13.08 9.08
N PHE A 97 -19.50 12.36 9.73
CA PHE A 97 -19.17 10.98 9.36
C PHE A 97 -20.35 10.06 9.63
N ILE A 98 -20.69 9.20 8.68
CA ILE A 98 -21.82 8.27 8.75
C ILE A 98 -21.31 6.85 8.99
N GLU A 99 -20.45 6.34 8.11
CA GLU A 99 -19.97 4.96 8.17
C GLU A 99 -18.64 4.77 7.44
N LYS A 100 -17.92 3.72 7.84
CA LYS A 100 -16.76 3.19 7.13
C LYS A 100 -17.24 2.25 6.01
N ARG A 101 -16.70 2.39 4.80
CA ARG A 101 -17.04 1.54 3.66
C ARG A 101 -15.86 1.36 2.72
N GLY A 102 -15.44 0.11 2.54
CA GLY A 102 -14.34 -0.26 1.66
C GLY A 102 -12.97 -0.03 2.28
N GLU A 103 -12.05 -0.92 1.90
CA GLU A 103 -10.64 -0.85 2.25
C GLU A 103 -9.83 -1.39 1.07
N LYS A 104 -8.67 -0.80 0.81
CA LYS A 104 -7.66 -1.39 -0.07
C LYS A 104 -6.27 -1.00 0.42
N THR A 105 -5.29 -1.79 0.04
CA THR A 105 -3.89 -1.56 0.40
C THR A 105 -3.05 -1.32 -0.84
N GLY A 106 -1.87 -0.75 -0.64
CA GLY A 106 -0.90 -0.59 -1.72
C GLY A 106 0.43 -0.06 -1.22
N TYR A 107 1.42 -0.07 -2.10
CA TYR A 107 2.73 0.50 -1.83
C TYR A 107 2.98 1.74 -2.68
N THR A 108 3.61 2.75 -2.11
CA THR A 108 4.10 3.91 -2.85
C THR A 108 5.41 4.38 -2.25
N GLN A 109 6.46 4.43 -3.07
CA GLN A 109 7.80 4.90 -2.67
C GLN A 109 8.36 4.22 -1.40
N GLY A 110 8.04 2.93 -1.21
CA GLY A 110 8.51 2.15 -0.06
C GLY A 110 7.69 2.33 1.23
N TYR A 111 6.58 3.07 1.18
CA TYR A 111 5.58 3.11 2.24
C TYR A 111 4.41 2.19 1.92
N PHE A 112 3.90 1.51 2.94
CA PHE A 112 2.66 0.76 2.85
C PHE A 112 1.49 1.68 3.18
N ILE A 113 0.41 1.61 2.42
CA ILE A 113 -0.75 2.49 2.54
C ILE A 113 -1.98 1.64 2.73
N VAL A 114 -2.73 1.94 3.78
CA VAL A 114 -4.08 1.42 3.99
C VAL A 114 -5.05 2.54 3.67
N THR A 115 -5.83 2.37 2.60
CA THR A 115 -6.85 3.32 2.17
C THR A 115 -8.21 2.83 2.67
N ILE A 116 -8.88 3.65 3.47
CA ILE A 116 -10.19 3.37 4.08
C ILE A 116 -11.21 4.36 3.55
N GLY A 117 -12.39 3.88 3.15
CA GLY A 117 -13.47 4.76 2.71
C GLY A 117 -14.32 5.25 3.87
N GLY A 118 -14.60 6.56 3.90
CA GLY A 118 -15.54 7.15 4.84
C GLY A 118 -16.68 7.85 4.10
N VAL A 119 -17.91 7.48 4.43
CA VAL A 119 -19.12 8.15 3.95
C VAL A 119 -19.43 9.31 4.88
N HIS A 120 -19.53 10.52 4.32
CA HIS A 120 -20.04 11.71 5.02
C HIS A 120 -21.34 12.19 4.39
N GLU A 121 -22.09 13.04 5.10
CA GLU A 121 -23.42 13.51 4.65
C GLU A 121 -23.44 14.12 3.24
N LYS A 122 -22.36 14.78 2.83
CA LYS A 122 -22.31 15.47 1.52
C LYS A 122 -21.52 14.68 0.47
N LYS A 123 -20.48 13.96 0.88
CA LYS A 123 -19.48 13.34 0.00
C LYS A 123 -18.84 12.11 0.64
N ALA A 124 -18.26 11.24 -0.18
CA ALA A 124 -17.37 10.18 0.27
C ALA A 124 -15.91 10.65 0.20
N LEU A 125 -15.10 10.19 1.15
CA LEU A 125 -13.67 10.46 1.22
C LEU A 125 -12.89 9.14 1.26
N ALA A 126 -11.74 9.12 0.60
CA ALA A 126 -10.73 8.07 0.75
C ALA A 126 -9.63 8.55 1.69
N TYR A 127 -9.52 7.92 2.85
CA TYR A 127 -8.54 8.21 3.88
C TYR A 127 -7.34 7.29 3.73
N ASN A 128 -6.13 7.84 3.70
CA ASN A 128 -4.90 7.08 3.59
C ASN A 128 -4.15 7.13 4.92
N VAL A 129 -3.95 5.97 5.53
CA VAL A 129 -3.03 5.77 6.65
C VAL A 129 -1.74 5.19 6.07
N VAL A 130 -0.64 5.92 6.21
CA VAL A 130 0.65 5.62 5.56
C VAL A 130 1.63 5.11 6.60
N PHE A 131 2.28 3.98 6.31
CA PHE A 131 3.19 3.28 7.20
C PHE A 131 4.60 3.24 6.65
N ASN A 132 5.58 3.51 7.52
CA ASN A 132 6.99 3.29 7.23
C ASN A 132 7.35 1.80 7.35
N LYS A 133 8.65 1.47 7.21
CA LYS A 133 9.14 0.08 7.24
C LYS A 133 9.07 -0.54 8.64
N GLU A 134 9.01 0.30 9.67
CA GLU A 134 8.90 -0.05 11.07
C GLU A 134 7.43 -0.23 11.51
N THR A 135 6.47 -0.15 10.57
CA THR A 135 5.03 -0.27 10.84
C THR A 135 4.51 0.87 11.74
N GLU A 136 5.16 2.03 11.70
CA GLU A 136 4.69 3.25 12.35
C GLU A 136 3.91 4.11 11.34
N ILE A 137 2.86 4.79 11.81
CA ILE A 137 2.11 5.76 11.01
C ILE A 137 3.01 6.96 10.72
N ALA A 138 3.40 7.08 9.47
CA ALA A 138 4.23 8.15 8.92
C ALA A 138 3.40 9.26 8.24
N GLY A 139 2.10 9.02 8.03
CA GLY A 139 1.23 10.02 7.42
C GLY A 139 -0.24 9.66 7.50
N PHE A 140 -1.06 10.72 7.45
CA PHE A 140 -2.51 10.63 7.32
C PHE A 140 -3.00 11.73 6.39
N ASN A 141 -3.76 11.37 5.37
CA ASN A 141 -4.38 12.33 4.46
C ASN A 141 -5.71 11.77 3.92
N TYR A 142 -6.48 12.62 3.25
CA TYR A 142 -7.74 12.22 2.64
C TYR A 142 -7.95 12.94 1.30
N ASN A 143 -8.76 12.34 0.43
CA ASN A 143 -9.16 12.93 -0.84
C ASN A 143 -10.67 12.70 -1.07
N GLU A 144 -11.34 13.66 -1.71
CA GLU A 144 -12.71 13.46 -2.17
C GLU A 144 -12.74 12.39 -3.25
N ILE A 145 -13.70 11.49 -3.14
CA ILE A 145 -14.00 10.49 -4.16
C ILE A 145 -15.45 10.67 -4.62
N SER A 146 -15.67 10.54 -5.93
CA SER A 146 -16.97 10.76 -6.55
C SER A 146 -17.98 9.65 -6.23
N ASP A 147 -17.49 8.42 -6.11
CA ASP A 147 -18.30 7.23 -5.90
C ASP A 147 -17.49 6.20 -5.10
N ILE A 148 -18.01 5.81 -3.94
CA ILE A 148 -17.28 4.95 -2.99
C ILE A 148 -17.19 3.51 -3.47
N ASP A 149 -18.27 3.00 -4.08
CA ASP A 149 -18.34 1.61 -4.53
C ASP A 149 -17.42 1.38 -5.73
N THR A 150 -17.36 2.32 -6.67
CA THR A 150 -16.44 2.29 -7.81
C THR A 150 -14.99 2.42 -7.35
N PHE A 151 -14.70 3.28 -6.36
CA PHE A 151 -13.33 3.50 -5.89
C PHE A 151 -12.74 2.27 -5.16
N PHE A 152 -13.57 1.57 -4.40
CA PHE A 152 -13.20 0.35 -3.67
C PHE A 152 -13.58 -0.94 -4.40
N SER A 153 -14.21 -0.85 -5.57
CA SER A 153 -14.37 -1.99 -6.46
C SER A 153 -12.99 -2.43 -6.90
N THR A 154 -12.45 -3.42 -6.21
CA THR A 154 -11.54 -4.36 -6.84
C THR A 154 -12.35 -4.99 -7.96
N ALA A 155 -12.08 -4.63 -9.22
CA ALA A 155 -12.16 -5.69 -10.21
C ALA A 155 -11.13 -6.70 -9.69
N VAL A 156 -11.59 -7.72 -8.95
CA VAL A 156 -10.77 -8.89 -8.70
C VAL A 156 -10.67 -9.51 -10.09
N ILE A 157 -9.70 -9.01 -10.85
CA ILE A 157 -9.14 -9.77 -11.94
C ILE A 157 -8.56 -10.97 -11.21
N SER A 158 -9.38 -12.01 -11.15
CA SER A 158 -8.93 -13.30 -10.72
C SER A 158 -7.69 -13.64 -11.51
N ASP A 159 -6.64 -14.02 -10.82
CA ASP A 159 -5.43 -14.54 -11.46
C ASP A 159 -5.68 -15.93 -12.08
N LYS A 160 -6.92 -16.45 -12.00
CA LYS A 160 -7.31 -17.74 -12.59
C LYS A 160 -7.56 -17.58 -14.09
N GLU A 161 -6.47 -17.72 -14.81
CA GLU A 161 -6.47 -17.99 -16.23
C GLU A 161 -6.61 -19.49 -16.48
N PHE A 162 -7.51 -19.87 -17.39
CA PHE A 162 -7.67 -21.24 -17.86
C PHE A 162 -7.41 -21.28 -19.36
N GLU A 163 -6.54 -22.16 -19.81
CA GLU A 163 -6.51 -22.51 -21.23
C GLU A 163 -7.80 -23.26 -21.58
N VAL A 164 -8.51 -22.75 -22.57
CA VAL A 164 -9.74 -23.35 -23.09
C VAL A 164 -9.55 -23.67 -24.55
N THR A 165 -10.05 -24.84 -24.96
CA THR A 165 -10.17 -25.20 -26.37
C THR A 165 -11.65 -25.36 -26.70
N PHE A 166 -12.12 -24.67 -27.73
CA PHE A 166 -13.50 -24.72 -28.19
C PHE A 166 -13.56 -24.65 -29.72
N GLY A 167 -14.70 -25.00 -30.31
CA GLY A 167 -14.87 -25.10 -31.77
C GLY A 167 -15.17 -26.53 -32.22
N SER A 168 -15.26 -26.73 -33.53
CA SER A 168 -15.52 -28.05 -34.11
C SER A 168 -14.26 -28.92 -34.10
N GLU A 169 -14.40 -30.25 -34.16
CA GLU A 169 -13.25 -31.16 -34.25
C GLU A 169 -12.31 -30.84 -35.43
N ALA A 170 -12.87 -30.33 -36.55
CA ALA A 170 -12.09 -29.93 -37.71
C ALA A 170 -11.31 -28.61 -37.52
N PHE A 171 -11.71 -27.78 -36.56
CA PHE A 171 -11.14 -26.45 -36.32
C PHE A 171 -11.21 -26.07 -34.83
N PRO A 172 -10.31 -26.62 -33.99
CA PRO A 172 -10.21 -26.21 -32.60
C PRO A 172 -9.55 -24.84 -32.49
N LEU A 173 -10.14 -23.96 -31.67
CA LEU A 173 -9.58 -22.68 -31.28
C LEU A 173 -9.10 -22.77 -29.84
N VAL A 174 -7.86 -22.34 -29.62
CA VAL A 174 -7.26 -22.25 -28.28
C VAL A 174 -7.34 -20.79 -27.84
N GLY A 175 -7.79 -20.56 -26.62
CA GLY A 175 -7.83 -19.24 -26.01
C GLY A 175 -7.59 -19.31 -24.51
N THR A 176 -7.42 -18.14 -23.91
CA THR A 176 -7.30 -17.98 -22.46
C THR A 176 -8.62 -17.42 -21.93
N LEU A 177 -9.21 -18.13 -20.97
CA LEU A 177 -10.38 -17.66 -20.22
C LEU A 177 -9.91 -17.06 -18.90
N LEU A 178 -10.20 -15.78 -18.68
CA LEU A 178 -9.98 -15.08 -17.43
C LEU A 178 -11.33 -15.01 -16.69
N TYR A 179 -11.43 -15.65 -15.52
CA TYR A 179 -12.70 -15.73 -14.79
C TYR A 179 -12.68 -14.84 -13.53
N PRO A 180 -13.28 -13.64 -13.53
CA PRO A 180 -13.22 -12.72 -12.39
C PRO A 180 -13.90 -13.30 -11.14
N GLU A 181 -13.40 -12.95 -9.95
CA GLU A 181 -14.03 -13.34 -8.68
C GLU A 181 -15.02 -12.26 -8.21
N GLY A 182 -16.17 -12.69 -7.65
CA GLY A 182 -17.18 -11.81 -7.06
C GLY A 182 -18.62 -12.27 -7.30
N GLU A 183 -19.57 -11.76 -6.50
CA GLU A 183 -21.01 -12.07 -6.57
C GLU A 183 -21.81 -11.07 -7.45
N ARG A 184 -21.19 -10.56 -8.53
CA ARG A 184 -21.84 -9.60 -9.44
C ARG A 184 -21.89 -10.13 -10.87
N ASP A 185 -22.81 -9.60 -11.66
CA ASP A 185 -22.82 -9.86 -13.11
C ASP A 185 -21.60 -9.20 -13.77
N PHE A 186 -20.82 -9.99 -14.51
CA PHE A 186 -19.66 -9.52 -15.28
C PHE A 186 -19.96 -9.57 -16.78
N PRO A 187 -19.62 -8.53 -17.56
CA PRO A 187 -19.72 -8.58 -19.00
C PRO A 187 -18.69 -9.56 -19.57
N VAL A 188 -19.09 -10.38 -20.54
CA VAL A 188 -18.18 -11.24 -21.31
C VAL A 188 -17.58 -10.42 -22.46
N VAL A 189 -16.25 -10.33 -22.49
CA VAL A 189 -15.49 -9.72 -23.59
C VAL A 189 -14.80 -10.82 -24.37
N ILE A 190 -15.03 -10.87 -25.68
CA ILE A 190 -14.36 -11.82 -26.58
C ILE A 190 -13.40 -11.01 -27.47
N LEU A 191 -12.12 -11.31 -27.36
CA LEU A 191 -11.07 -10.79 -28.24
C LEU A 191 -10.80 -11.84 -29.32
N VAL A 192 -11.02 -11.47 -30.58
CA VAL A 192 -10.83 -12.33 -31.76
C VAL A 192 -9.68 -11.78 -32.59
#